data_AF-A0A3B0WZ12-F1
#
_entry.id   AF-A0A3B0WZ12-F1
#
_cell.length_a   1.000
_cell.length_b   1.000
_cell.length_c   1.000
_cell.angle_alpha   90.00
_cell.angle_beta   90.00
_cell.angle_gamma   90.00
#
_symmetry.space_group_name_H-M   'P 1'
#
loop_
_entity.id
_entity.type
_entity.pdbx_description
1 polymer ?
#
loop_
_entity_poly.entity_id
_entity_poly.type
_entity_poly.pdbx_seq_one_letter_code
_entity_poly.pdbx_strand_id
1 'polypeptide(L)'
;MDLSPEDSLRLNVLLAQGLQAVRVDESRMIVYALTERGEAKVPLNSNCRDEQYIRHVKSLLSSHSLGSPGGYPVYLKRWTRMGQAKDDSLDQLLVLGEEEAVVAVVHAPGLTN
;
A
#
# COMPACT_ATOMS: atom_id res chain seq x y z
N MET A 1 -8.13 -12.91 10.93
CA MET A 1 -8.48 -12.04 12.07
C MET A 1 -8.49 -10.65 11.50
N ASP A 2 -9.60 -9.96 11.60
CA ASP A 2 -9.82 -8.71 10.88
C ASP A 2 -9.17 -7.53 11.60
N LEU A 3 -8.91 -6.45 10.85
CA LEU A 3 -8.46 -5.17 11.39
C LEU A 3 -9.44 -4.69 12.47
N SER A 4 -8.96 -3.84 13.39
CA SER A 4 -9.85 -3.22 14.37
C SER A 4 -10.97 -2.48 13.61
N PRO A 5 -12.23 -2.48 14.11
CA PRO A 5 -13.33 -1.83 13.39
C PRO A 5 -13.08 -0.35 13.10
N GLU A 6 -12.39 0.33 14.03
CA GLU A 6 -11.99 1.72 13.89
C GLU A 6 -10.96 1.92 12.79
N ASP A 7 -9.90 1.11 12.74
CA ASP A 7 -8.90 1.21 11.69
C ASP A 7 -9.44 0.79 10.34
N SER A 8 -10.30 -0.24 10.30
CA SER A 8 -10.99 -0.65 9.09
C SER A 8 -11.78 0.51 8.50
N LEU A 9 -12.55 1.23 9.32
CA LEU A 9 -13.27 2.43 8.88
C LEU A 9 -12.32 3.52 8.37
N ARG A 10 -11.29 3.87 9.16
CA ARG A 10 -10.33 4.93 8.81
C ARG A 10 -9.58 4.63 7.51
N LEU A 11 -9.14 3.38 7.34
CA LEU A 11 -8.44 2.93 6.14
C LEU A 11 -9.37 2.90 4.93
N ASN A 12 -10.60 2.40 5.06
CA ASN A 12 -11.57 2.44 3.94
C ASN A 12 -11.94 3.87 3.53
N VAL A 13 -12.07 4.78 4.50
CA VAL A 13 -12.28 6.22 4.21
C VAL A 13 -11.07 6.81 3.50
N LEU A 14 -9.85 6.45 3.91
CA LEU A 14 -8.63 6.86 3.23
C LEU A 14 -8.58 6.34 1.79
N LEU A 15 -8.96 5.07 1.58
CA LEU A 15 -9.00 4.43 0.26
C LEU A 15 -9.89 5.18 -0.74
N ALA A 16 -10.98 5.79 -0.27
CA ALA A 16 -11.92 6.53 -1.10
C ALA A 16 -11.46 7.96 -1.50
N GLN A 17 -10.32 8.45 -0.99
CA GLN A 17 -9.90 9.86 -1.16
C GLN A 17 -8.99 10.14 -2.36
N GLY A 18 -8.79 9.19 -3.27
CA GLY A 18 -7.87 9.35 -4.41
C GLY A 18 -6.42 9.29 -3.94
N LEU A 19 -5.95 8.08 -3.64
CA LEU A 19 -4.59 7.82 -3.17
C LEU A 19 -3.56 7.93 -4.28
N GLN A 20 -2.48 8.65 -4.00
CA GLN A 20 -1.31 8.78 -4.87
C GLN A 20 -0.16 7.91 -4.38
N ALA A 21 0.06 7.85 -3.06
CA ALA A 21 1.11 7.03 -2.47
C ALA A 21 0.78 6.65 -1.03
N VAL A 22 1.32 5.53 -0.55
CA VAL A 22 1.18 5.04 0.82
C VAL A 22 2.55 4.62 1.35
N ARG A 23 2.78 4.87 2.64
CA ARG A 23 3.91 4.33 3.41
C ARG A 23 3.39 3.77 4.72
N VAL A 24 3.70 2.52 5.00
CA VAL A 24 3.39 1.90 6.29
C VAL A 24 4.61 1.98 7.18
N ASP A 25 4.50 2.66 8.31
CA ASP A 25 5.54 2.72 9.35
C ASP A 25 5.28 1.60 10.35
N GLU A 26 5.97 0.47 10.17
CA GLU A 26 5.76 -0.73 11.00
C GLU A 26 6.20 -0.53 12.44
N SER A 27 7.23 0.30 12.68
CA SER A 27 7.74 0.57 14.03
C SER A 27 6.82 1.48 14.83
N ARG A 28 6.23 2.48 14.17
CA ARG A 28 5.31 3.44 14.82
C ARG A 28 3.86 3.04 14.72
N MET A 29 3.53 2.00 13.95
CA MET A 29 2.16 1.58 13.65
C MET A 29 1.33 2.73 13.07
N ILE A 30 1.85 3.38 12.02
CA ILE A 30 1.17 4.50 11.35
C ILE A 30 1.16 4.29 9.84
N VAL A 31 0.01 4.47 9.21
CA VAL A 31 -0.11 4.57 7.76
C VAL A 31 -0.06 6.03 7.36
N TYR A 32 0.91 6.37 6.53
CA TYR A 32 1.01 7.67 5.87
C TYR A 32 0.49 7.52 4.45
N ALA A 33 -0.29 8.48 3.99
CA ALA A 33 -0.81 8.47 2.64
C ALA A 33 -0.75 9.87 2.03
N LEU A 34 -0.42 9.92 0.75
CA LEU A 34 -0.54 11.10 -0.07
C LEU A 34 -1.85 11.00 -0.85
N THR A 35 -2.69 12.01 -0.70
CA THR A 35 -3.96 12.16 -1.42
C THR A 35 -3.92 13.46 -2.23
N GLU A 36 -4.87 13.64 -3.15
CA GLU A 36 -5.01 14.89 -3.90
C GLU A 36 -5.19 16.13 -3.00
N ARG A 37 -5.72 15.94 -1.77
CA ARG A 37 -5.96 17.01 -0.80
C ARG A 37 -4.79 17.26 0.15
N GLY A 38 -3.73 16.45 0.07
CA GLY A 38 -2.54 16.53 0.91
C GLY A 38 -2.22 15.24 1.65
N GLU A 39 -1.39 15.35 2.69
CA GLU A 39 -0.95 14.21 3.49
C GLU A 39 -2.01 13.79 4.53
N ALA A 40 -2.32 12.50 4.54
CA ALA A 40 -3.14 11.85 5.54
C ALA A 40 -2.29 10.94 6.43
N LYS A 41 -2.66 10.84 7.71
CA LYS A 41 -1.98 10.00 8.70
C LYS A 41 -3.04 9.21 9.47
N VAL A 42 -2.91 7.89 9.47
CA VAL A 42 -3.81 6.98 10.17
C VAL A 42 -2.98 6.18 11.18
N PRO A 43 -3.07 6.48 12.48
CA PRO A 43 -2.49 5.62 13.50
C PRO A 43 -3.26 4.30 13.55
N LEU A 44 -2.52 3.20 13.61
CA LEU A 44 -3.04 1.84 13.69
C LEU A 44 -3.12 1.39 15.15
N ASN A 45 -4.29 0.90 15.52
CA ASN A 45 -4.59 0.30 16.82
C ASN A 45 -4.66 -1.22 16.64
N SER A 46 -3.53 -1.91 16.78
CA SER A 46 -3.47 -3.36 16.61
C SER A 46 -4.30 -4.09 17.67
N ASN A 47 -5.14 -5.01 17.21
CA ASN A 47 -5.91 -5.93 18.07
C ASN A 47 -5.24 -7.31 18.21
N CYS A 48 -4.13 -7.51 17.51
CA CYS A 48 -3.35 -8.74 17.47
C CYS A 48 -1.85 -8.39 17.37
N ARG A 49 -0.98 -9.39 17.15
CA ARG A 49 0.45 -9.16 16.98
C ARG A 49 0.69 -8.19 15.83
N ASP A 50 1.56 -7.19 16.05
CA ASP A 50 1.82 -6.12 15.09
C ASP A 50 2.20 -6.65 13.70
N GLU A 51 3.08 -7.64 13.61
CA GLU A 51 3.46 -8.28 12.33
C GLU A 51 2.26 -8.84 11.56
N GLN A 52 1.30 -9.45 12.28
CA GLN A 52 0.09 -10.00 11.67
C GLN A 52 -0.85 -8.87 11.25
N TYR A 53 -0.97 -7.84 12.08
CA TYR A 53 -1.80 -6.67 11.81
C TYR A 53 -1.33 -5.92 10.56
N ILE A 54 -0.03 -5.66 10.47
CA ILE A 54 0.62 -5.03 9.31
C ILE A 54 0.40 -5.85 8.04
N ARG A 55 0.51 -7.19 8.11
CA ARG A 55 0.18 -8.07 6.98
C ARG A 55 -1.26 -7.89 6.51
N HIS A 56 -2.21 -7.71 7.42
CA HIS A 56 -3.61 -7.47 7.07
C HIS A 56 -3.83 -6.08 6.47
N VAL A 57 -3.17 -5.04 6.98
CA VAL A 57 -3.19 -3.69 6.39
C VAL A 57 -2.64 -3.71 4.97
N LYS A 58 -1.47 -4.31 4.75
CA LYS A 58 -0.84 -4.46 3.43
C LYS A 58 -1.71 -5.27 2.47
N SER A 59 -2.38 -6.32 2.96
CA SER A 59 -3.34 -7.07 2.16
C SER A 59 -4.54 -6.23 1.72
N LEU A 60 -5.04 -5.34 2.57
CA LEU A 60 -6.15 -4.44 2.25
C LEU A 60 -5.74 -3.42 1.17
N LEU A 61 -4.57 -2.79 1.33
CA LEU A 61 -4.00 -1.87 0.34
C LEU A 61 -3.76 -2.55 -1.03
N SER A 62 -3.24 -3.77 -1.01
CA SER A 62 -3.03 -4.59 -2.22
C SER A 62 -4.35 -4.96 -2.91
N SER A 63 -5.39 -5.27 -2.12
CA SER A 63 -6.71 -5.61 -2.68
C SER A 63 -7.36 -4.40 -3.35
N HIS A 64 -7.17 -3.20 -2.79
CA HIS A 64 -7.67 -1.95 -3.36
C HIS A 64 -6.95 -1.55 -4.66
N SER A 65 -5.63 -1.62 -4.67
CA SER A 65 -4.81 -1.22 -5.83
C SER A 65 -4.90 -2.21 -7.00
N LEU A 66 -4.92 -3.53 -6.72
CA LEU A 66 -4.83 -4.57 -7.75
C LEU A 66 -6.18 -5.27 -8.04
N GLY A 67 -7.26 -4.92 -7.33
CA GLY A 67 -8.61 -5.45 -7.57
C GLY A 67 -8.80 -6.96 -7.36
N SER A 68 -7.84 -7.66 -6.73
CA SER A 68 -7.88 -9.12 -6.55
C SER A 68 -7.90 -9.54 -5.06
N PRO A 69 -8.93 -10.30 -4.59
CA PRO A 69 -9.15 -10.61 -3.16
C PRO A 69 -8.17 -11.60 -2.48
N GLY A 70 -6.88 -11.67 -2.87
CA GLY A 70 -5.96 -12.68 -2.32
C GLY A 70 -4.47 -12.43 -2.54
N GLY A 71 -4.05 -11.16 -2.68
CA GLY A 71 -2.80 -10.81 -3.35
C GLY A 71 -1.51 -10.69 -2.54
N TYR A 72 -1.55 -10.69 -1.22
CA TYR A 72 -0.35 -10.52 -0.40
C TYR A 72 0.20 -11.88 0.04
N PRO A 73 1.49 -12.24 -0.15
CA PRO A 73 2.64 -11.49 -0.70
C PRO A 73 3.04 -11.91 -2.14
N VAL A 74 2.11 -12.45 -2.94
CA VAL A 74 2.43 -13.16 -4.19
C VAL A 74 2.76 -12.22 -5.36
N TYR A 75 2.29 -10.98 -5.35
CA TYR A 75 2.37 -10.11 -6.53
C TYR A 75 3.71 -9.41 -6.77
N LEU A 76 4.47 -9.04 -5.73
CA LEU A 76 5.79 -8.38 -5.90
C LEU A 76 6.81 -9.28 -6.65
N LYS A 77 6.81 -10.60 -6.38
CA LYS A 77 7.72 -11.56 -7.03
C LYS A 77 7.41 -11.81 -8.51
N ARG A 78 6.16 -11.62 -8.93
CA ARG A 78 5.77 -11.75 -10.34
C ARG A 78 6.05 -10.47 -11.12
N TRP A 79 5.83 -9.31 -10.50
CA TRP A 79 6.08 -8.00 -11.12
C TRP A 79 7.57 -7.71 -11.33
N THR A 80 8.42 -7.99 -10.34
CA THR A 80 9.89 -7.89 -10.50
C THR A 80 10.45 -8.81 -11.59
N ARG A 81 9.74 -9.87 -11.97
CA ARG A 81 10.12 -10.78 -13.08
C ARG A 81 9.56 -10.36 -14.44
N MET A 82 8.43 -9.66 -14.47
CA MET A 82 7.74 -9.30 -15.72
C MET A 82 8.07 -7.85 -16.05
N GLY A 83 9.25 -7.63 -16.63
CA GLY A 83 9.76 -6.32 -17.07
C GLY A 83 8.98 -5.65 -18.22
N GLN A 84 7.65 -5.77 -18.23
CA GLN A 84 6.76 -5.39 -19.32
C GLN A 84 5.67 -4.38 -18.94
N ALA A 85 5.37 -4.11 -17.66
CA ALA A 85 4.37 -3.11 -17.27
C ALA A 85 5.04 -1.78 -16.90
N LYS A 86 5.77 -1.20 -17.86
CA LYS A 86 6.87 -0.26 -17.57
C LYS A 86 6.49 1.19 -17.27
N ASP A 87 5.26 1.67 -17.50
CA ASP A 87 4.90 3.07 -17.22
C ASP A 87 3.46 3.27 -16.72
N ASP A 88 2.46 2.56 -17.26
CA ASP A 88 1.04 2.87 -17.01
C ASP A 88 0.49 2.48 -15.61
N SER A 89 1.31 1.96 -14.70
CA SER A 89 0.83 1.52 -13.36
C SER A 89 1.83 1.76 -12.23
N LEU A 90 2.78 2.69 -12.43
CA LEU A 90 3.77 3.05 -11.40
C LEU A 90 3.12 3.73 -10.19
N ASP A 91 2.06 4.50 -10.42
CA ASP A 91 1.22 5.11 -9.39
C ASP A 91 0.56 4.05 -8.49
N GLN A 92 0.03 2.98 -9.07
CA GLN A 92 -0.58 1.88 -8.30
C GLN A 92 0.43 1.14 -7.42
N LEU A 93 1.71 1.08 -7.83
CA LEU A 93 2.77 0.51 -6.99
C LEU A 93 2.99 1.35 -5.74
N LEU A 94 2.98 2.69 -5.85
CA LEU A 94 3.16 3.57 -4.70
C LEU A 94 2.02 3.45 -3.68
N VAL A 95 0.84 2.98 -4.08
CA VAL A 95 -0.31 2.75 -3.19
C VAL A 95 -0.18 1.45 -2.38
N LEU A 96 0.74 0.54 -2.75
CA LEU A 96 0.92 -0.73 -2.04
C LEU A 96 1.43 -0.56 -0.61
N GLY A 97 2.16 0.53 -0.31
CA GLY A 97 2.72 0.76 1.02
C GLY A 97 3.99 -0.05 1.33
N GLU A 98 4.62 -0.64 0.30
CA GLU A 98 5.81 -1.48 0.41
C GLU A 98 7.08 -0.75 -0.03
N GLU A 99 8.20 -1.05 0.63
CA GLU A 99 9.50 -0.50 0.27
C GLU A 99 9.94 -0.96 -1.12
N GLU A 100 9.69 -2.23 -1.47
CA GLU A 100 10.03 -2.79 -2.77
C GLU A 100 9.29 -2.10 -3.92
N ALA A 101 8.08 -1.59 -3.67
CA ALA A 101 7.32 -0.85 -4.66
C ALA A 101 7.98 0.50 -4.96
N VAL A 102 8.48 1.20 -3.94
CA VAL A 102 9.26 2.43 -4.11
C VAL A 102 10.54 2.16 -4.90
N VAL A 103 11.27 1.09 -4.54
CA VAL A 103 12.48 0.68 -5.28
C VAL A 103 12.17 0.38 -6.74
N ALA A 104 11.07 -0.31 -7.03
CA ALA A 104 10.66 -0.62 -8.40
C ALA A 104 10.35 0.65 -9.21
N VAL A 105 9.68 1.64 -8.62
CA VAL A 105 9.35 2.91 -9.28
C VAL A 105 10.61 3.73 -9.56
N VAL A 106 11.56 3.80 -8.63
CA VAL A 106 12.83 4.54 -8.84
C VAL A 106 13.67 3.95 -9.98
N HIS A 107 13.58 2.63 -10.20
CA HIS A 107 14.30 1.96 -11.30
C HIS A 107 13.49 1.92 -12.62
N ALA A 108 12.31 2.56 -12.67
CA ALA A 108 11.51 2.61 -13.89
C ALA A 108 12.20 3.48 -14.96
N PRO A 109 12.38 2.97 -16.20
CA PRO A 109 13.13 3.67 -17.24
C PRO A 109 12.44 4.94 -17.76
N GLY A 110 11.15 5.12 -17.48
CA GLY A 110 10.37 6.30 -17.85
C GLY A 110 10.41 7.44 -16.82
N LEU A 111 11.06 7.24 -15.66
CA LEU A 111 11.14 8.27 -14.62
C LEU A 111 12.15 9.37 -15.02
N THR A 112 11.66 10.50 -15.53
CA THR A 112 12.47 11.70 -15.79
C THR A 112 12.34 12.69 -14.64
N ASN A 113 13.46 13.26 -14.19
CA ASN A 113 13.52 14.31 -13.16
C ASN A 113 12.92 15.64 -13.63
#